data_AF-A0AAW3JSG6-F1
#
_entry.id   AF-A0AAW3JSG6-F1
#
_cell.length_a   1.000
_cell.length_b   1.000
_cell.length_c   1.000
_cell.angle_alpha   90.00
_cell.angle_beta   90.00
_cell.angle_gamma   90.00
#
_symmetry.space_group_name_H-M   'P 1'
#
loop_
_entity.id
_entity.type
_entity.pdbx_description
1 polymer ?
#
loop_
_entity_poly.entity_id
_entity_poly.type
_entity_poly.pdbx_seq_one_letter_code
_entity_poly.pdbx_strand_id
1 'polypeptide(L)'
;MSEIIHGQVLYLLASTCCGMVCMFLYGFVRIFELFLKKNMILKIIIDVLFWMALSIPVFYIFYEINSGIIRWYGVFMLFAGMILYEKGIYTPAKKIIEKIIKKVYDKNIFKSRKSL
;
A
#
# COMPACT_ATOMS: atom_id res chain seq x y z
N MET A 1 -14.18 29.59 -13.72
CA MET A 1 -14.77 29.01 -12.50
C MET A 1 -14.87 27.48 -12.60
N SER A 2 -15.49 26.92 -13.64
CA SER A 2 -15.54 25.46 -13.88
C SER A 2 -14.15 24.81 -13.94
N GLU A 3 -13.22 25.36 -14.74
CA GLU A 3 -11.86 24.82 -14.91
C GLU A 3 -11.08 24.67 -13.59
N ILE A 4 -11.27 25.62 -12.66
CA ILE A 4 -10.60 25.61 -11.36
C ILE A 4 -11.13 24.46 -10.49
N ILE A 5 -12.46 24.24 -10.53
CA ILE A 5 -13.12 23.16 -9.78
C ILE A 5 -12.68 21.80 -10.34
N HIS A 6 -12.65 21.66 -11.66
CA HIS A 6 -12.16 20.42 -12.31
C HIS A 6 -10.71 20.12 -11.95
N GLY A 7 -9.82 21.13 -11.95
CA GLY A 7 -8.44 20.96 -11.54
C GLY A 7 -8.28 20.51 -10.08
N GLN A 8 -9.10 21.04 -9.17
CA GLN A 8 -9.08 20.63 -7.76
C GLN A 8 -9.58 19.19 -7.56
N VAL A 9 -10.62 18.78 -8.28
CA VAL A 9 -11.13 17.39 -8.23
C VAL A 9 -10.09 16.40 -8.78
N LEU A 10 -9.46 16.73 -9.92
CA LEU A 10 -8.39 15.90 -10.48
C LEU A 10 -7.21 15.78 -9.52
N TYR A 11 -6.83 16.87 -8.85
CA TYR A 11 -5.81 16.83 -7.83
C TYR A 11 -6.18 15.90 -6.66
N LEU A 12 -7.40 16.01 -6.13
CA LEU A 12 -7.86 15.12 -5.05
C LEU A 12 -7.80 13.65 -5.46
N LEU A 13 -8.28 13.32 -6.67
CA LEU A 13 -8.22 11.96 -7.22
C LEU A 13 -6.79 11.48 -7.40
N ALA A 14 -5.91 12.32 -7.98
CA ALA A 14 -4.51 12.01 -8.18
C ALA A 14 -3.78 11.78 -6.84
N SER A 15 -4.02 12.60 -5.82
CA SER A 15 -3.48 12.40 -4.47
C SER A 15 -3.95 11.08 -3.85
N THR A 16 -5.22 10.71 -4.01
CA THR A 16 -5.73 9.41 -3.54
C THR A 16 -5.08 8.25 -4.29
N CYS A 17 -4.97 8.32 -5.62
CA CYS A 17 -4.29 7.30 -6.41
C CYS A 17 -2.81 7.17 -5.99
N CYS A 18 -2.12 8.29 -5.76
CA CYS A 18 -0.75 8.31 -5.25
C CYS A 18 -0.63 7.56 -3.91
N GLY A 19 -1.54 7.83 -2.96
CA GLY A 19 -1.59 7.09 -1.69
C GLY A 19 -1.82 5.58 -1.84
N MET A 20 -2.64 5.17 -2.81
CA MET A 20 -2.82 3.75 -3.13
C MET A 20 -1.53 3.13 -3.69
N VAL A 21 -0.84 3.83 -4.60
CA VAL A 21 0.45 3.38 -5.16
C VAL A 21 1.52 3.26 -4.08
N CYS A 22 1.58 4.19 -3.13
CA CYS A 22 2.48 4.11 -1.99
C CYS A 22 2.30 2.81 -1.20
N MET A 23 1.05 2.44 -0.91
CA MET A 23 0.75 1.20 -0.18
C MET A 23 0.97 -0.06 -1.01
N PHE A 24 0.74 0.01 -2.33
CA PHE A 24 1.10 -1.06 -3.24
C PHE A 24 2.62 -1.33 -3.21
N LEU A 25 3.43 -0.28 -3.34
CA LEU A 25 4.89 -0.38 -3.25
C LEU A 25 5.36 -0.90 -1.88
N TYR A 26 4.73 -0.43 -0.81
CA TYR A 26 4.99 -0.91 0.55
C TYR A 26 4.68 -2.42 0.71
N GLY A 27 3.73 -2.95 -0.08
CA GLY A 27 3.45 -4.38 -0.15
C GLY A 27 4.69 -5.23 -0.50
N PHE A 28 5.55 -4.76 -1.42
CA PHE A 28 6.79 -5.48 -1.75
C PHE A 28 7.79 -5.47 -0.60
N VAL A 29 7.88 -4.35 0.12
CA VAL A 29 8.74 -4.24 1.31
C VAL A 29 8.28 -5.21 2.38
N ARG A 30 6.96 -5.27 2.68
CA ARG A 30 6.41 -6.24 3.64
C ARG A 30 6.74 -7.68 3.26
N ILE A 31 6.71 -8.01 1.97
CA ILE A 31 7.10 -9.34 1.47
C ILE A 31 8.59 -9.58 1.74
N PHE A 32 9.46 -8.60 1.47
CA PHE A 32 10.88 -8.69 1.77
C PHE A 32 11.16 -8.88 3.27
N GLU A 33 10.47 -8.14 4.13
CA GLU A 33 10.59 -8.24 5.60
C GLU A 33 10.14 -9.60 6.15
N LEU A 34 9.22 -10.29 5.48
CA LEU A 34 8.82 -11.65 5.83
C LEU A 34 9.97 -12.65 5.65
N PHE A 35 10.96 -12.37 4.80
CA PHE A 35 12.16 -13.21 4.69
C PHE A 35 13.15 -12.94 5.82
N LEU A 36 13.19 -11.71 6.35
CA LEU A 36 14.12 -11.27 7.41
C LEU A 36 13.69 -11.67 8.83
N LYS A 37 12.89 -12.75 8.98
CA LYS A 37 12.07 -13.16 10.15
C LYS A 37 12.62 -12.92 11.56
N LYS A 38 13.94 -12.84 11.76
CA LYS A 38 14.60 -12.76 13.07
C LYS A 38 14.95 -11.34 13.55
N ASN A 39 15.07 -10.35 12.67
CA ASN A 39 15.74 -9.10 13.02
C ASN A 39 14.77 -7.90 13.06
N MET A 40 14.15 -7.68 14.22
CA MET A 40 13.20 -6.57 14.43
C MET A 40 13.80 -5.19 14.16
N ILE A 41 15.06 -4.97 14.55
CA ILE A 41 15.76 -3.70 14.33
C ILE A 41 15.93 -3.42 12.82
N LEU A 42 16.27 -4.45 12.04
CA LEU A 42 16.44 -4.29 10.59
C LEU A 42 15.12 -3.95 9.89
N LYS A 43 13.99 -4.51 10.36
CA LYS A 43 12.66 -4.14 9.83
C LYS A 43 12.38 -2.66 10.03
N ILE A 44 12.55 -2.16 11.26
CA ILE A 44 12.34 -0.74 11.57
C ILE A 44 13.24 0.15 10.68
N ILE A 45 14.50 -0.23 10.49
CA ILE A 45 15.43 0.51 9.62
C ILE A 45 14.92 0.51 8.17
N ILE A 46 14.52 -0.63 7.63
CA ILE A 46 14.02 -0.76 6.25
C ILE A 46 12.74 0.05 6.07
N ASP A 47 11.80 -0.03 7.02
CA ASP A 47 10.56 0.76 7.02
C ASP A 47 10.87 2.26 6.97
N VAL A 48 11.72 2.75 7.88
CA VAL A 48 12.09 4.17 7.95
C VAL A 48 12.78 4.63 6.66
N LEU A 49 13.73 3.84 6.15
CA LEU A 49 14.40 4.14 4.88
C LEU A 49 13.42 4.18 3.71
N PHE A 50 12.47 3.24 3.66
CA PHE A 50 11.45 3.20 2.62
C PHE A 50 10.55 4.45 2.66
N TRP A 51 10.02 4.81 3.83
CA TRP A 51 9.16 5.99 3.96
C TRP A 51 9.91 7.29 3.67
N MET A 52 11.18 7.40 4.07
CA MET A 52 12.02 8.55 3.71
C MET A 52 12.24 8.63 2.19
N ALA A 53 12.61 7.52 1.55
CA ALA A 53 12.82 7.48 0.11
C ALA A 53 11.55 7.77 -0.68
N LEU A 54 10.39 7.28 -0.21
CA LEU A 54 9.09 7.48 -0.84
C LEU A 54 8.56 8.91 -0.66
N SER A 55 8.94 9.58 0.43
CA SER A 55 8.52 10.96 0.67
C SER A 55 9.01 11.90 -0.44
N ILE A 56 10.23 11.72 -0.96
CA ILE A 56 10.83 12.57 -2.00
C ILE A 56 9.98 12.61 -3.28
N PRO A 57 9.67 11.48 -3.96
CA PRO A 57 8.85 11.50 -5.16
C PRO A 57 7.41 11.94 -4.88
N VAL A 58 6.84 11.61 -3.72
CA VAL A 58 5.49 12.06 -3.34
C VAL A 58 5.44 13.58 -3.21
N PHE A 59 6.42 14.18 -2.53
CA PHE A 59 6.53 15.64 -2.42
C PHE A 59 6.80 16.29 -3.78
N TYR A 60 7.63 15.69 -4.63
CA TYR A 60 7.89 16.18 -5.98
C TYR A 60 6.61 16.23 -6.83
N ILE A 61 5.83 15.13 -6.84
CA ILE A 61 4.55 15.06 -7.54
C ILE A 61 3.58 16.12 -7.01
N PHE A 62 3.54 16.32 -5.69
CA PHE A 62 2.69 17.35 -5.08
C PHE A 62 3.12 18.76 -5.43
N TYR A 63 4.43 19.00 -5.54
CA TYR A 63 4.98 20.28 -5.98
C TYR A 63 4.59 20.57 -7.42
N GLU A 64 4.75 19.59 -8.32
CA GLU A 64 4.45 19.72 -9.75
C GLU A 64 2.96 19.95 -10.00
N ILE A 65 2.08 19.15 -9.38
CA ILE A 65 0.62 19.25 -9.61
C ILE A 65 0.02 20.53 -8.99
N ASN A 66 0.62 21.09 -7.93
CA ASN A 66 0.09 22.29 -7.27
C ASN A 66 0.88 23.58 -7.58
N SER A 67 1.78 23.57 -8.56
CA SER A 67 2.62 24.73 -8.89
C SER A 67 3.39 25.27 -7.66
N GLY A 68 3.83 24.37 -6.78
CA GLY A 68 4.62 24.70 -5.59
C GLY A 68 3.83 25.13 -4.33
N ILE A 69 2.49 25.17 -4.37
CA ILE A 69 1.67 25.48 -3.19
C ILE A 69 1.25 24.18 -2.49
N ILE A 70 1.69 23.99 -1.24
CA ILE A 70 1.30 22.80 -0.46
C ILE A 70 -0.17 22.89 -0.08
N ARG A 71 -1.01 22.02 -0.66
CA ARG A 71 -2.43 21.92 -0.34
C ARG A 71 -2.67 20.80 0.66
N TRP A 72 -2.94 21.16 1.91
CA TRP A 72 -3.14 20.22 3.02
C TRP A 72 -4.19 19.15 2.74
N TYR A 73 -5.27 19.48 2.02
CA TYR A 73 -6.30 18.52 1.67
C TYR A 73 -5.81 17.40 0.73
N GLY A 74 -4.75 17.62 -0.06
CA GLY A 74 -4.12 16.56 -0.85
C GLY A 74 -3.37 15.56 0.02
N VAL A 75 -2.76 16.02 1.11
CA VAL A 75 -2.14 15.13 2.11
C VAL A 75 -3.21 14.26 2.77
N PHE A 76 -4.36 14.84 3.14
CA PHE A 76 -5.51 14.07 3.63
C PHE A 76 -5.99 13.02 2.62
N MET A 77 -6.10 13.39 1.35
CA MET A 77 -6.50 12.45 0.30
C MET A 77 -5.48 11.35 0.02
N LEU A 78 -4.19 11.63 0.19
CA LEU A 78 -3.13 10.63 0.13
C LEU A 78 -3.31 9.59 1.24
N PHE A 79 -3.49 10.01 2.49
CA PHE A 79 -3.77 9.09 3.60
C PHE A 79 -5.09 8.32 3.38
N ALA A 80 -6.12 8.97 2.84
CA ALA A 80 -7.36 8.30 2.47
C ALA A 80 -7.11 7.19 1.43
N GLY A 81 -6.32 7.47 0.40
CA GLY A 81 -5.89 6.48 -0.60
C GLY A 81 -5.14 5.31 0.00
N MET A 82 -4.24 5.57 0.96
CA MET A 82 -3.53 4.51 1.67
C MET A 82 -4.49 3.59 2.44
N ILE A 83 -5.46 4.16 3.15
CA ILE A 83 -6.47 3.41 3.91
C ILE A 83 -7.38 2.62 2.96
N LEU A 84 -7.79 3.23 1.84
CA LEU A 84 -8.61 2.59 0.81
C LEU A 84 -7.89 1.38 0.22
N TYR A 85 -6.60 1.49 -0.08
CA TYR A 85 -5.83 0.35 -0.57
C TYR A 85 -5.70 -0.76 0.49
N GLU A 86 -5.33 -0.40 1.72
CA GLU A 86 -5.10 -1.37 2.79
C GLU A 86 -6.37 -2.17 3.13
N LYS A 87 -7.51 -1.47 3.27
CA LYS A 87 -8.79 -2.09 3.63
C LYS A 87 -9.51 -2.70 2.42
N GLY A 88 -9.45 -2.03 1.28
CA GLY A 88 -10.22 -2.38 0.09
C GLY A 88 -9.56 -3.44 -0.79
N ILE A 89 -8.22 -3.48 -0.86
CA ILE A 89 -7.50 -4.40 -1.75
C ILE A 89 -6.68 -5.38 -0.93
N TYR A 90 -5.77 -4.88 -0.09
CA TYR A 90 -4.79 -5.72 0.59
C TYR A 90 -5.42 -6.71 1.59
N THR A 91 -6.29 -6.22 2.48
CA THR A 91 -6.97 -7.06 3.49
C THR A 91 -7.81 -8.18 2.86
N PRO A 92 -8.72 -7.92 1.91
CA PRO A 92 -9.48 -9.00 1.27
C PRO A 92 -8.60 -9.94 0.46
N ALA A 93 -7.60 -9.43 -0.27
CA ALA A 93 -6.66 -10.29 -1.02
C ALA A 93 -5.91 -11.24 -0.08
N LYS A 94 -5.39 -10.73 1.05
CA LYS A 94 -4.73 -11.55 2.08
C LYS A 94 -5.65 -12.64 2.62
N LYS A 95 -6.90 -12.30 2.97
CA LYS A 95 -7.89 -13.28 3.47
C LYS A 95 -8.19 -14.38 2.45
N ILE A 96 -8.30 -14.03 1.17
CA ILE A 96 -8.53 -14.99 0.08
C ILE A 96 -7.34 -15.93 -0.04
N ILE A 97 -6.12 -15.41 -0.05
CA ILE A 97 -4.89 -16.20 -0.12
C ILE A 97 -4.78 -17.16 1.07
N GLU A 98 -5.01 -16.68 2.29
CA GLU A 98 -4.99 -17.51 3.50
C GLU A 98 -6.02 -18.65 3.44
N LYS A 99 -7.22 -18.37 2.91
CA LYS A 99 -8.28 -19.37 2.73
C LYS A 99 -7.87 -20.44 1.70
N ILE A 100 -7.24 -20.05 0.60
CA ILE A 100 -6.73 -20.98 -0.42
C ILE A 100 -5.63 -21.86 0.17
N ILE A 101 -4.65 -21.26 0.86
CA ILE A 101 -3.54 -22.00 1.49
C ILE A 101 -4.07 -23.03 2.48
N LYS A 102 -5.00 -22.64 3.38
CA LYS A 102 -5.61 -23.57 4.33
C LYS A 102 -6.34 -24.72 3.62
N LYS A 103 -7.10 -24.42 2.56
CA LYS A 103 -7.83 -25.44 1.78
C LYS A 103 -6.89 -26.43 1.09
N VAL A 104 -5.76 -25.96 0.54
CA VAL A 104 -4.75 -26.83 -0.10
C VAL A 104 -4.04 -27.68 0.94
N TYR A 105 -3.64 -27.08 2.07
CA TYR A 105 -2.95 -27.78 3.15
C TYR A 105 -3.81 -28.89 3.78
N ASP A 106 -5.08 -28.58 4.08
CA ASP A 106 -6.04 -29.53 4.67
C ASP A 106 -6.34 -30.70 3.70
N LYS A 107 -6.46 -30.41 2.40
CA LYS A 107 -6.62 -31.44 1.36
C LYS A 107 -5.40 -32.37 1.26
N ASN A 108 -4.18 -31.85 1.40
CA ASN A 108 -2.97 -32.67 1.39
C ASN A 108 -2.86 -33.56 2.64
N ILE A 109 -3.26 -33.06 3.81
CA ILE A 109 -3.35 -33.86 5.05
C ILE A 109 -4.35 -35.02 4.91
N PHE A 110 -5.54 -34.75 4.34
CA PHE A 110 -6.56 -35.78 4.17
C PHE A 110 -6.15 -36.86 3.16
N LYS A 111 -5.47 -36.46 2.07
CA LYS A 111 -4.93 -37.41 1.08
C LYS A 111 -3.86 -38.32 1.67
N SER A 112 -2.98 -37.79 2.54
CA SER A 112 -1.94 -38.54 3.24
C SER A 112 -2.50 -39.60 4.21
N ARG A 113 -3.60 -39.30 4.92
CA ARG A 113 -4.26 -40.28 5.79
C ARG A 113 -5.02 -41.40 5.08
N LYS A 114 -5.42 -41.20 3.82
CA LYS A 114 -6.20 -42.18 3.05
C LYS A 114 -5.32 -43.18 2.28
N SER A 115 -4.00 -42.94 2.22
CA SER A 115 -3.01 -43.82 1.59
C SER A 115 -2.28 -44.74 2.57
N LEU A 116 -2.67 -44.73 3.85
CA LEU A 116 -2.31 -45.69 4.89
C LEU A 116 -3.51 -46.61 5.15
#